data_AF-A0A6P0TAE3-F1
#
_entry.id   AF-A0A6P0TAE3-F1
#
_cell.length_a   1.000
_cell.length_b   1.000
_cell.length_c   1.000
_cell.angle_alpha   90.00
_cell.angle_beta   90.00
_cell.angle_gamma   90.00
#
_symmetry.space_group_name_H-M   'P 1'
#
loop_
_entity.id
_entity.type
_entity.pdbx_description
1 polymer ?
#
loop_
_entity_poly.entity_id
_entity_poly.type
_entity_poly.pdbx_seq_one_letter_code
_entity_poly.pdbx_strand_id
1 'polypeptide(L)'
;MINYTVLASSTSYDPAMPVPLHSPDEIDVERFNTRLGDAHELGWVGQPLSDIRDLFVKQVVLADGVTEAIATLQVPGFIGVADAEKVIDPSGQTVSGHEELAQVLERDGLLICTFQWDKERYGTAYDTRQPLSEHLFKEGFIKNEAHHAGALVPAQRRDTAGAVRPAFAAHNEPGSYHAGMYGDDGFVTVAQRLVFPDFVTREQARGYTDSIICWMGFLNPFVKFPNDYNGGDPTKVIDAAALRIFLRNGLLAALGDRTAIAFLNDPLNMTYCAEYMYVALNTVLFPFNRVGLMDLLGNESQVAQILEIQAKHNQGKPTILTHAGDAAYEAALRRTPSNPQFDAFNIGLPVVPDTLPSLAQLMTDNGHPVAANSLPFPCFTISQILRRAFRVLLPRHKTQYPHAMAAAQSRMFQYLGAALSQQLGLDRGTLEPEKMKGVQQFMALVAQQLSQTFESDEAFDATIDQLMAQADAMLVGAGDRTYFVPPRIYTDLGQQDGDENLPQGWGFQLETVGATIARQVIGDLSQRVPIAWRDIKVESPMMRGDDVKLFQGAMIRAGIMLKADGIFGPASSKAVQIYQEQKQLSVTGVIDAATRAALLSPA
;
A
#
# COMPACT_ATOMS: atom_id res chain seq x y z
N MET A 1 -17.01 18.94 21.62
CA MET A 1 -18.08 17.99 21.27
C MET A 1 -18.16 17.90 19.75
N ILE A 2 -17.76 16.77 19.18
CA ILE A 2 -17.86 16.50 17.75
C ILE A 2 -19.26 15.90 17.54
N ASN A 3 -20.20 16.69 17.05
CA ASN A 3 -21.38 16.10 16.41
C ASN A 3 -20.92 15.74 15.01
N TYR A 4 -20.73 14.45 14.72
CA TYR A 4 -20.79 13.98 13.34
C TYR A 4 -22.17 14.40 12.82
N THR A 5 -22.21 15.50 12.08
CA THR A 5 -23.30 15.70 11.15
C THR A 5 -23.01 14.66 10.10
N VAL A 6 -23.74 13.54 10.13
CA VAL A 6 -23.84 12.63 9.00
C VAL A 6 -24.08 13.58 7.83
N LEU A 7 -23.09 13.71 6.94
CA LEU A 7 -23.36 14.34 5.66
C LEU A 7 -24.44 13.44 5.08
N ALA A 8 -25.69 13.90 5.12
CA ALA A 8 -26.62 13.54 4.07
C ALA A 8 -25.82 13.80 2.80
N SER A 9 -25.53 12.74 2.06
CA SER A 9 -24.76 12.81 0.83
C SER A 9 -25.23 14.03 0.06
N SER A 10 -24.31 14.89 -0.36
CA SER A 10 -24.68 15.85 -1.37
C SER A 10 -25.22 15.01 -2.55
N THR A 11 -26.51 15.17 -2.84
CA THR A 11 -27.25 14.36 -3.81
C THR A 11 -26.84 14.66 -5.26
N SER A 12 -25.67 15.23 -5.49
CA SER A 12 -25.18 15.58 -6.83
C SER A 12 -23.83 14.92 -7.07
N TYR A 13 -23.86 13.65 -7.48
CA TYR A 13 -22.74 13.07 -8.22
C TYR A 13 -23.00 13.14 -9.69
N ASP A 14 -21.97 13.62 -10.35
CA ASP A 14 -21.74 13.48 -11.76
C ASP A 14 -20.64 12.41 -11.89
N PRO A 15 -20.81 11.31 -12.64
CA PRO A 15 -19.67 10.43 -12.98
C PRO A 15 -18.60 11.15 -13.81
N ALA A 16 -18.91 12.33 -14.36
CA ALA A 16 -17.94 13.27 -14.90
C ALA A 16 -17.37 14.23 -13.83
N MET A 17 -17.67 14.04 -12.53
CA MET A 17 -17.09 14.82 -11.44
C MET A 17 -15.57 14.71 -11.57
N PRO A 18 -14.90 15.84 -11.90
CA PRO A 18 -13.49 15.82 -12.19
C PRO A 18 -12.74 15.30 -10.97
N VAL A 19 -11.88 14.32 -11.18
CA VAL A 19 -10.86 13.98 -10.19
C VAL A 19 -9.77 15.02 -10.35
N PRO A 20 -9.27 15.65 -9.26
CA PRO A 20 -8.12 16.53 -9.31
C PRO A 20 -6.85 15.72 -9.56
N LEU A 21 -6.72 15.17 -10.78
CA LEU A 21 -5.55 14.46 -11.26
C LEU A 21 -4.60 15.45 -11.94
N HIS A 22 -3.43 15.61 -11.35
CA HIS A 22 -2.36 16.43 -11.87
C HIS A 22 -1.49 15.65 -12.85
N SER A 23 -1.04 16.34 -13.89
CA SER A 23 -0.06 15.83 -14.86
C SER A 23 1.32 15.68 -14.19
N PRO A 24 2.16 14.72 -14.65
CA PRO A 24 3.58 14.69 -14.31
C PRO A 24 4.30 16.05 -14.46
N ASP A 25 3.90 16.86 -15.45
CA ASP A 25 4.53 18.15 -15.76
C ASP A 25 4.21 19.25 -14.73
N GLU A 26 3.25 19.01 -13.82
CA GLU A 26 2.89 19.91 -12.72
C GLU A 26 3.66 19.58 -11.42
N ILE A 27 4.51 18.54 -11.45
CA ILE A 27 5.26 18.07 -10.30
C ILE A 27 6.67 18.66 -10.30
N ASP A 28 6.98 19.45 -9.27
CA ASP A 28 8.32 19.95 -9.01
C ASP A 28 9.21 18.82 -8.49
N VAL A 29 9.83 18.07 -9.42
CA VAL A 29 10.68 16.92 -9.13
C VAL A 29 11.89 17.29 -8.27
N GLU A 30 12.44 18.50 -8.44
CA GLU A 30 13.53 18.97 -7.58
C GLU A 30 13.05 19.14 -6.14
N ARG A 31 11.88 19.77 -5.92
CA ARG A 31 11.26 19.88 -4.59
C ARG A 31 10.85 18.52 -4.03
N PHE A 32 10.41 17.59 -4.87
CA PHE A 32 10.09 16.22 -4.48
C PHE A 32 11.34 15.46 -4.00
N ASN A 33 12.46 15.57 -4.72
CA ASN A 33 13.73 14.96 -4.36
C ASN A 33 14.31 15.50 -3.03
N THR A 34 13.86 16.66 -2.54
CA THR A 34 14.31 17.23 -1.25
C THR A 34 13.62 16.60 -0.06
N ARG A 35 12.44 16.02 -0.28
CA ARG A 35 11.76 15.22 0.72
C ARG A 35 12.58 13.95 0.83
N LEU A 36 13.04 13.59 2.01
CA LEU A 36 13.73 12.32 2.20
C LEU A 36 12.84 11.41 3.00
N GLY A 37 12.97 10.12 2.72
CA GLY A 37 12.56 9.10 3.65
C GLY A 37 13.68 8.40 4.38
N ASP A 38 13.27 7.64 5.40
CA ASP A 38 14.15 6.91 6.31
C ASP A 38 14.77 5.66 5.68
N ALA A 39 14.48 5.35 4.40
CA ALA A 39 15.13 4.24 3.67
C ALA A 39 16.66 4.40 3.60
N HIS A 40 17.18 5.61 3.80
CA HIS A 40 18.61 5.85 3.98
C HIS A 40 19.19 5.20 5.25
N GLU A 41 18.46 5.18 6.36
CA GLU A 41 18.91 4.54 7.61
C GLU A 41 19.02 3.01 7.45
N LEU A 42 18.35 2.44 6.44
CA LEU A 42 18.45 1.04 6.02
C LEU A 42 19.52 0.78 4.94
N GLY A 43 20.28 1.82 4.55
CA GLY A 43 21.40 1.71 3.59
C GLY A 43 21.02 1.84 2.12
N TRP A 44 19.81 2.27 1.78
CA TRP A 44 19.38 2.46 0.39
C TRP A 44 19.78 3.85 -0.11
N VAL A 45 20.58 3.89 -1.18
CA VAL A 45 21.06 5.13 -1.81
C VAL A 45 20.74 5.08 -3.31
N GLY A 46 19.47 5.29 -3.65
CA GLY A 46 19.02 5.44 -5.03
C GLY A 46 19.39 6.79 -5.63
N GLN A 47 18.98 6.97 -6.88
CA GLN A 47 19.23 8.17 -7.66
C GLN A 47 18.10 9.20 -7.44
N PRO A 48 18.40 10.51 -7.54
CA PRO A 48 17.34 11.51 -7.66
C PRO A 48 16.56 11.30 -8.95
N LEU A 49 15.26 11.56 -8.90
CA LEU A 49 14.40 11.49 -10.08
C LEU A 49 14.67 12.70 -10.97
N SER A 50 14.71 12.49 -12.28
CA SER A 50 14.59 13.58 -13.27
C SER A 50 13.14 13.78 -13.74
N ASP A 51 12.32 12.73 -13.61
CA ASP A 51 10.92 12.68 -14.00
C ASP A 51 10.15 11.89 -12.94
N ILE A 52 8.98 12.38 -12.53
CA ILE A 52 8.19 11.69 -11.51
C ILE A 52 7.65 10.33 -11.99
N ARG A 53 7.46 10.14 -13.30
CA ARG A 53 6.99 8.87 -13.89
C ARG A 53 7.95 7.72 -13.62
N ASP A 54 9.23 8.03 -13.46
CA ASP A 54 10.28 7.05 -13.25
C ASP A 54 10.15 6.30 -11.91
N LEU A 55 9.36 6.81 -10.95
CA LEU A 55 9.00 6.08 -9.73
C LEU A 55 8.41 4.69 -10.02
N PHE A 56 7.67 4.59 -11.11
CA PHE A 56 6.96 3.38 -11.53
C PHE A 56 7.75 2.58 -12.56
N VAL A 57 9.04 2.91 -12.75
CA VAL A 57 9.96 2.26 -13.68
C VAL A 57 11.10 1.59 -12.91
N LYS A 58 11.44 0.36 -13.31
CA LYS A 58 12.50 -0.44 -12.69
C LYS A 58 13.61 -0.71 -13.68
N GLN A 59 14.85 -0.55 -13.24
CA GLN A 59 16.02 -0.89 -14.05
C GLN A 59 16.27 -2.40 -13.92
N VAL A 60 16.32 -3.12 -15.03
CA VAL A 60 16.49 -4.58 -15.05
C VAL A 60 17.71 -4.93 -15.89
N VAL A 61 18.69 -5.57 -15.28
CA VAL A 61 19.90 -6.02 -15.99
C VAL A 61 19.60 -7.38 -16.63
N LEU A 62 19.60 -7.41 -17.96
CA LEU A 62 19.28 -8.60 -18.76
C LEU A 62 20.54 -9.40 -19.14
N ALA A 63 21.66 -8.71 -19.35
CA ALA A 63 22.95 -9.31 -19.69
C ALA A 63 24.09 -8.31 -19.41
N ASP A 64 25.34 -8.74 -19.60
CA ASP A 64 26.50 -7.84 -19.48
C ASP A 64 26.36 -6.67 -20.45
N GLY A 65 26.35 -5.45 -19.90
CA GLY A 65 26.16 -4.22 -20.66
C GLY A 65 24.73 -3.98 -21.17
N VAL A 66 23.76 -4.82 -20.81
CA VAL A 66 22.36 -4.69 -21.24
C VAL A 66 21.46 -4.48 -20.02
N THR A 67 21.01 -3.24 -19.83
CA THR A 67 20.02 -2.85 -18.81
C THR A 67 18.84 -2.21 -19.51
N GLU A 68 17.63 -2.54 -19.06
CA GLU A 68 16.39 -2.01 -19.61
C GLU A 68 15.52 -1.39 -18.51
N ALA A 69 14.89 -0.27 -18.84
CA ALA A 69 13.95 0.42 -17.97
C ALA A 69 12.53 -0.12 -18.22
N ILE A 70 11.94 -0.77 -17.22
CA ILE A 70 10.66 -1.47 -17.33
C ILE A 70 9.61 -0.75 -16.48
N ALA A 71 8.57 -0.21 -17.11
CA ALA A 71 7.43 0.36 -16.39
C ALA A 71 6.60 -0.75 -15.74
N THR A 72 6.53 -0.77 -14.42
CA THR A 72 5.85 -1.83 -13.65
C THR A 72 4.46 -1.44 -13.18
N LEU A 73 4.16 -0.15 -13.13
CA LEU A 73 2.85 0.39 -12.80
C LEU A 73 2.53 1.55 -13.76
N GLN A 74 1.29 1.58 -14.23
CA GLN A 74 0.70 2.68 -14.96
C GLN A 74 -0.16 3.47 -14.00
N VAL A 75 0.01 4.79 -14.02
CA VAL A 75 -0.71 5.69 -13.12
C VAL A 75 -1.27 6.84 -13.94
N PRO A 76 -2.59 7.06 -13.94
CA PRO A 76 -3.21 8.08 -14.81
C PRO A 76 -2.80 9.52 -14.50
N GLY A 77 -2.37 9.79 -13.27
CA GLY A 77 -1.97 11.10 -12.78
C GLY A 77 -1.71 11.08 -11.28
N PHE A 78 -1.56 12.27 -10.71
CA PHE A 78 -1.20 12.45 -9.29
C PHE A 78 -2.29 13.18 -8.51
N ILE A 79 -2.45 12.83 -7.24
CA ILE A 79 -3.41 13.45 -6.31
C ILE A 79 -2.60 14.07 -5.16
N GLY A 80 -2.79 15.36 -4.92
CA GLY A 80 -2.08 16.06 -3.86
C GLY A 80 -2.62 15.72 -2.47
N VAL A 81 -1.73 15.33 -1.57
CA VAL A 81 -2.05 15.04 -0.17
C VAL A 81 -1.06 15.72 0.77
N ALA A 82 -1.52 16.18 1.93
CA ALA A 82 -0.66 16.59 3.03
C ALA A 82 -1.39 16.47 4.37
N ASP A 83 -0.65 16.22 5.45
CA ASP A 83 -1.25 16.20 6.79
C ASP A 83 -1.74 17.58 7.23
N ALA A 84 -1.03 18.63 6.85
CA ALA A 84 -1.41 20.00 7.15
C ALA A 84 -2.62 20.44 6.30
N GLU A 85 -3.57 21.14 6.94
CA GLU A 85 -4.76 21.70 6.28
C GLU A 85 -4.37 22.61 5.11
N LYS A 86 -3.32 23.41 5.30
CA LYS A 86 -2.80 24.38 4.34
C LYS A 86 -1.30 24.19 4.18
N VAL A 87 -0.86 24.22 2.93
CA VAL A 87 0.53 24.08 2.57
C VAL A 87 0.90 25.08 1.47
N ILE A 88 2.20 25.31 1.26
CA ILE A 88 2.68 26.20 0.20
C ILE A 88 3.10 25.36 -1.00
N ASP A 89 2.54 25.66 -2.16
CA ASP A 89 2.84 24.96 -3.41
C ASP A 89 4.15 25.50 -4.07
N PRO A 90 4.61 24.92 -5.19
CA PRO A 90 5.82 25.39 -5.89
C PRO A 90 5.73 26.82 -6.43
N SER A 91 4.51 27.33 -6.67
CA SER A 91 4.28 28.71 -7.11
C SER A 91 4.22 29.72 -5.95
N GLY A 92 4.39 29.26 -4.71
CA GLY A 92 4.31 30.09 -3.50
C GLY A 92 2.89 30.37 -3.03
N GLN A 93 1.88 29.72 -3.61
CA GLN A 93 0.48 29.87 -3.23
C GLN A 93 0.14 28.98 -2.03
N THR A 94 -0.74 29.47 -1.17
CA THR A 94 -1.31 28.66 -0.09
C THR A 94 -2.47 27.83 -0.63
N VAL A 95 -2.34 26.51 -0.59
CA VAL A 95 -3.31 25.54 -1.10
C VAL A 95 -3.75 24.58 0.00
N SER A 96 -4.89 23.91 -0.17
CA SER A 96 -5.34 22.89 0.79
C SER A 96 -4.57 21.58 0.60
N GLY A 97 -4.15 20.96 1.70
CA GLY A 97 -3.57 19.61 1.67
C GLY A 97 -4.59 18.48 1.61
N HIS A 98 -5.89 18.78 1.79
CA HIS A 98 -6.94 17.80 2.08
C HIS A 98 -8.04 17.80 1.01
N GLU A 99 -8.30 18.96 0.41
CA GLU A 99 -9.45 19.20 -0.47
C GLU A 99 -9.49 18.24 -1.66
N GLU A 100 -8.36 18.02 -2.33
CA GLU A 100 -8.30 17.17 -3.53
C GLU A 100 -8.69 15.73 -3.22
N LEU A 101 -8.11 15.15 -2.17
CA LEU A 101 -8.42 13.79 -1.74
C LEU A 101 -9.84 13.68 -1.16
N ALA A 102 -10.33 14.71 -0.47
CA ALA A 102 -11.72 14.74 0.01
C ALA A 102 -12.72 14.68 -1.16
N GLN A 103 -12.47 15.37 -2.27
CA GLN A 103 -13.28 15.29 -3.49
C GLN A 103 -13.28 13.86 -4.08
N VAL A 104 -12.11 13.23 -4.16
CA VAL A 104 -11.99 11.83 -4.63
C VAL A 104 -12.79 10.88 -3.73
N LEU A 105 -12.70 11.05 -2.41
CA LEU A 105 -13.39 10.20 -1.43
C LEU A 105 -14.90 10.46 -1.35
N GLU A 106 -15.37 11.65 -1.69
CA GLU A 106 -16.81 11.91 -1.86
C GLU A 106 -17.36 11.16 -3.07
N ARG A 107 -16.56 11.06 -4.14
CA ARG A 107 -16.87 10.29 -5.35
C ARG A 107 -16.85 8.78 -5.09
N ASP A 108 -15.75 8.27 -4.55
CA ASP A 108 -15.42 6.83 -4.53
C ASP A 108 -15.70 6.14 -3.18
N GLY A 109 -15.98 6.89 -2.13
CA GLY A 109 -16.29 6.35 -0.79
C GLY A 109 -15.06 5.94 0.01
N LEU A 110 -14.13 5.19 -0.58
CA LEU A 110 -12.80 4.89 -0.04
C LEU A 110 -11.81 4.57 -1.17
N LEU A 111 -10.52 4.69 -0.90
CA LEU A 111 -9.46 4.25 -1.80
C LEU A 111 -8.60 3.20 -1.11
N ILE A 112 -8.41 2.06 -1.77
CA ILE A 112 -7.40 1.08 -1.37
C ILE A 112 -6.05 1.61 -1.82
N CYS A 113 -5.08 1.60 -0.92
CA CYS A 113 -3.79 2.20 -1.17
C CYS A 113 -2.69 1.17 -1.01
N THR A 114 -1.91 1.01 -2.08
CA THR A 114 -0.67 0.26 -2.06
C THR A 114 0.49 1.22 -1.94
N PHE A 115 1.11 1.20 -0.77
CA PHE A 115 2.22 2.04 -0.36
C PHE A 115 3.47 1.54 -1.08
N GLN A 116 4.05 2.36 -1.96
CA GLN A 116 5.28 2.00 -2.66
C GLN A 116 6.49 2.21 -1.75
N TRP A 117 7.53 1.41 -1.93
CA TRP A 117 8.83 1.65 -1.31
C TRP A 117 9.40 2.99 -1.78
N ASP A 118 10.22 3.55 -0.90
CA ASP A 118 10.72 4.92 -0.97
C ASP A 118 11.34 5.26 -2.33
N LYS A 119 11.16 6.51 -2.77
CA LYS A 119 11.75 7.01 -4.04
C LYS A 119 13.27 6.83 -4.06
N GLU A 120 13.90 6.72 -2.90
CA GLU A 120 15.29 6.38 -2.61
C GLU A 120 15.71 4.99 -3.10
N ARG A 121 14.80 4.14 -3.60
CA ARG A 121 15.16 2.91 -4.34
C ARG A 121 15.33 3.14 -5.83
N TYR A 122 14.80 4.23 -6.37
CA TYR A 122 14.89 4.54 -7.80
C TYR A 122 16.34 4.45 -8.29
N GLY A 123 16.53 3.88 -9.47
CA GLY A 123 17.86 3.67 -10.07
C GLY A 123 18.62 2.45 -9.53
N THR A 124 18.12 1.75 -8.50
CA THR A 124 18.69 0.45 -8.10
C THR A 124 18.23 -0.64 -9.06
N ALA A 125 19.18 -1.30 -9.72
CA ALA A 125 18.87 -2.28 -10.74
C ALA A 125 18.58 -3.68 -10.17
N TYR A 126 17.63 -4.36 -10.80
CA TYR A 126 17.34 -5.78 -10.61
C TYR A 126 18.24 -6.62 -11.51
N ASP A 127 19.28 -7.21 -10.94
CA ASP A 127 20.25 -7.99 -11.69
C ASP A 127 19.80 -9.45 -11.88
N THR A 128 19.38 -9.79 -13.11
CA THR A 128 18.92 -11.14 -13.46
C THR A 128 20.04 -12.11 -13.84
N ARG A 129 21.31 -11.69 -13.75
CA ARG A 129 22.46 -12.56 -14.03
C ARG A 129 22.86 -13.38 -12.81
N GLN A 130 22.43 -12.98 -11.62
CA GLN A 130 22.74 -13.62 -10.34
C GLN A 130 21.55 -14.43 -9.83
N PRO A 131 21.78 -15.44 -8.97
CA PRO A 131 20.71 -16.09 -8.22
C PRO A 131 19.79 -15.08 -7.54
N LEU A 132 18.49 -15.36 -7.52
CA LEU A 132 17.50 -14.54 -6.82
C LEU A 132 17.90 -14.42 -5.35
N SER A 133 18.33 -13.23 -4.92
CA SER A 133 18.48 -12.95 -3.50
C SER A 133 17.09 -12.95 -2.85
N GLU A 134 17.04 -13.27 -1.55
CA GLU A 134 15.80 -13.19 -0.77
C GLU A 134 15.14 -11.81 -0.92
N HIS A 135 15.95 -10.76 -0.87
CA HIS A 135 15.49 -9.39 -1.06
C HIS A 135 14.88 -9.15 -2.44
N LEU A 136 15.56 -9.55 -3.53
CA LEU A 136 15.06 -9.38 -4.89
C LEU A 136 13.76 -10.14 -5.12
N PHE A 137 13.70 -11.37 -4.64
CA PHE A 137 12.50 -12.20 -4.77
C PHE A 137 11.32 -11.58 -4.02
N LYS A 138 11.53 -11.20 -2.76
CA LYS A 138 10.49 -10.63 -1.91
C LYS A 138 10.02 -9.27 -2.40
N GLU A 139 10.95 -8.33 -2.57
CA GLU A 139 10.59 -6.94 -2.86
C GLU A 139 10.31 -6.71 -4.34
N GLY A 140 10.95 -7.44 -5.25
CA GLY A 140 10.69 -7.34 -6.70
C GLY A 140 9.50 -8.19 -7.14
N PHE A 141 9.52 -9.50 -6.86
CA PHE A 141 8.54 -10.44 -7.43
C PHE A 141 7.26 -10.55 -6.60
N ILE A 142 7.40 -10.76 -5.28
CA ILE A 142 6.25 -10.97 -4.40
C ILE A 142 5.51 -9.66 -4.14
N LYS A 143 6.24 -8.56 -4.02
CA LYS A 143 5.67 -7.26 -3.65
C LYS A 143 5.61 -6.25 -4.78
N ASN A 144 6.34 -6.39 -5.89
CA ASN A 144 6.43 -5.35 -6.92
C ASN A 144 6.68 -3.95 -6.31
N GLU A 145 7.57 -3.89 -5.33
CA GLU A 145 7.89 -2.71 -4.49
C GLU A 145 6.76 -2.15 -3.64
N ALA A 146 5.63 -2.83 -3.55
CA ALA A 146 4.59 -2.51 -2.60
C ALA A 146 5.01 -2.92 -1.18
N HIS A 147 5.30 -1.93 -0.35
CA HIS A 147 5.73 -2.13 1.03
C HIS A 147 4.57 -2.48 1.96
N HIS A 148 3.42 -1.82 1.77
CA HIS A 148 2.28 -1.90 2.69
C HIS A 148 0.95 -1.67 1.95
N ALA A 149 -0.15 -2.08 2.57
CA ALA A 149 -1.49 -1.85 2.08
C ALA A 149 -2.39 -1.26 3.17
N GLY A 150 -3.14 -0.23 2.83
CA GLY A 150 -4.08 0.46 3.71
C GLY A 150 -5.27 1.01 2.93
N ALA A 151 -6.08 1.86 3.57
CA ALA A 151 -7.11 2.61 2.87
C ALA A 151 -7.13 4.08 3.27
N LEU A 152 -7.37 4.95 2.30
CA LEU A 152 -7.76 6.33 2.53
C LEU A 152 -9.27 6.40 2.60
N VAL A 153 -9.79 7.04 3.65
CA VAL A 153 -11.21 7.10 3.97
C VAL A 153 -11.65 8.54 4.24
N PRO A 154 -12.94 8.86 3.99
CA PRO A 154 -13.52 10.14 4.36
C PRO A 154 -13.31 10.41 5.84
N ALA A 155 -12.83 11.60 6.15
CA ALA A 155 -12.63 12.06 7.52
C ALA A 155 -13.17 13.47 7.69
N GLN A 156 -13.22 13.90 8.95
CA GLN A 156 -13.57 15.26 9.33
C GLN A 156 -12.50 15.83 10.25
N ARG A 157 -12.05 17.06 9.96
CA ARG A 157 -11.08 17.77 10.80
C ARG A 157 -11.57 19.18 11.09
N ARG A 158 -11.15 19.75 12.22
CA ARG A 158 -11.43 21.16 12.53
C ARG A 158 -10.36 22.03 11.91
N ASP A 159 -10.78 23.03 11.14
CA ASP A 159 -9.89 24.07 10.66
C ASP A 159 -9.42 24.97 11.80
N THR A 160 -8.46 25.84 11.51
CA THR A 160 -7.94 26.85 12.45
C THR A 160 -9.03 27.78 13.04
N ALA A 161 -10.18 27.93 12.39
CA ALA A 161 -11.34 28.68 12.88
C ALA A 161 -12.32 27.82 13.71
N GLY A 162 -12.03 26.53 13.87
CA GLY A 162 -12.83 25.56 14.62
C GLY A 162 -13.98 24.92 13.84
N ALA A 163 -14.17 25.28 12.58
CA ALA A 163 -15.20 24.71 11.71
C ALA A 163 -14.80 23.31 11.24
N VAL A 164 -15.76 22.38 11.19
CA VAL A 164 -15.52 21.02 10.70
C VAL A 164 -15.49 21.04 9.18
N ARG A 165 -14.42 20.53 8.59
CA ARG A 165 -14.19 20.44 7.15
C ARG A 165 -14.07 18.98 6.71
N PRO A 166 -14.56 18.63 5.50
CA PRO A 166 -14.18 17.38 4.86
C PRO A 166 -12.66 17.26 4.77
N ALA A 167 -12.17 16.07 5.06
CA ALA A 167 -10.76 15.73 5.07
C ALA A 167 -10.62 14.26 4.66
N PHE A 168 -9.39 13.76 4.76
CA PHE A 168 -9.10 12.35 4.65
C PHE A 168 -8.36 11.85 5.90
N ALA A 169 -8.37 10.54 6.07
CA ALA A 169 -7.53 9.83 7.01
C ALA A 169 -7.20 8.46 6.45
N ALA A 170 -6.19 7.82 7.03
CA ALA A 170 -5.81 6.47 6.65
C ALA A 170 -6.28 5.46 7.71
N HIS A 171 -6.88 4.36 7.25
CA HIS A 171 -6.98 3.14 8.03
C HIS A 171 -5.86 2.19 7.66
N ASN A 172 -5.35 1.48 8.68
CA ASN A 172 -4.20 0.61 8.54
C ASN A 172 -3.07 1.32 7.80
N GLU A 173 -2.78 2.54 8.22
CA GLU A 173 -1.54 3.21 7.88
C GLU A 173 -0.39 2.45 8.56
N PRO A 174 0.76 2.26 7.91
CA PRO A 174 1.84 1.55 8.58
C PRO A 174 2.30 2.32 9.84
N GLY A 175 2.79 1.61 10.85
CA GLY A 175 3.17 2.20 12.15
C GLY A 175 4.60 2.75 12.17
N SER A 176 5.11 3.13 13.34
CA SER A 176 6.45 3.74 13.54
C SER A 176 7.66 2.82 13.29
N TYR A 177 7.48 1.64 12.68
CA TYR A 177 8.56 0.67 12.39
C TYR A 177 9.61 1.21 11.38
N HIS A 178 9.39 2.38 10.80
CA HIS A 178 10.37 3.15 10.04
C HIS A 178 10.26 4.66 10.33
N ALA A 179 10.06 5.03 11.61
CA ALA A 179 10.00 6.41 12.10
C ALA A 179 9.13 7.43 11.31
N GLY A 180 8.16 6.96 10.53
CA GLY A 180 6.92 7.68 10.22
C GLY A 180 7.03 8.75 9.14
N MET A 181 7.03 8.33 7.87
CA MET A 181 6.60 9.17 6.75
C MET A 181 5.10 9.02 6.47
N TYR A 182 4.29 9.23 7.51
CA TYR A 182 2.83 9.21 7.41
C TYR A 182 2.39 10.67 7.38
N GLY A 183 1.92 11.11 6.21
CA GLY A 183 1.57 12.50 5.99
C GLY A 183 2.74 13.50 5.95
N ASP A 184 3.98 13.00 6.01
CA ASP A 184 5.18 13.73 5.63
C ASP A 184 5.31 13.71 4.10
N ASP A 185 5.75 14.84 3.53
CA ASP A 185 5.65 15.19 2.10
C ASP A 185 6.46 14.29 1.12
N GLY A 186 6.90 13.09 1.50
CA GLY A 186 7.67 12.15 0.67
C GLY A 186 6.91 10.90 0.22
N PHE A 187 5.76 10.58 0.81
CA PHE A 187 5.10 9.28 0.61
C PHE A 187 4.33 9.17 -0.72
N VAL A 188 4.45 8.03 -1.42
CA VAL A 188 3.71 7.73 -2.67
C VAL A 188 2.88 6.47 -2.50
N THR A 189 1.55 6.61 -2.54
CA THR A 189 0.64 5.45 -2.67
C THR A 189 0.10 5.37 -4.08
N VAL A 190 -0.12 4.16 -4.59
CA VAL A 190 -1.00 3.95 -5.74
C VAL A 190 -2.38 3.63 -5.21
N ALA A 191 -3.37 4.44 -5.60
CA ALA A 191 -4.72 4.37 -5.09
C ALA A 191 -5.66 3.65 -6.07
N GLN A 192 -6.42 2.68 -5.57
CA GLN A 192 -7.44 1.95 -6.30
C GLN A 192 -8.83 2.25 -5.75
N ARG A 193 -9.79 2.48 -6.64
CA ARG A 193 -11.22 2.52 -6.29
C ARG A 193 -11.88 1.16 -6.53
N LEU A 194 -13.05 0.96 -5.91
CA LEU A 194 -13.91 -0.17 -6.19
C LEU A 194 -14.88 0.18 -7.33
N VAL A 195 -14.97 -0.71 -8.32
CA VAL A 195 -15.90 -0.59 -9.45
C VAL A 195 -16.92 -1.74 -9.34
N PHE A 196 -18.13 -1.40 -8.93
CA PHE A 196 -19.22 -2.37 -8.81
C PHE A 196 -19.92 -2.59 -10.17
N PRO A 197 -20.62 -3.73 -10.35
CA PRO A 197 -21.43 -3.97 -11.55
C PRO A 197 -22.48 -2.89 -11.79
N ASP A 198 -22.83 -2.65 -13.05
CA ASP A 198 -23.70 -1.55 -13.49
C ASP A 198 -25.10 -1.53 -12.83
N PHE A 199 -25.60 -2.68 -12.36
CA PHE A 199 -26.88 -2.77 -11.65
C PHE A 199 -26.81 -2.34 -10.18
N VAL A 200 -25.60 -2.20 -9.61
CA VAL A 200 -25.40 -1.70 -8.26
C VAL A 200 -25.54 -0.18 -8.29
N THR A 201 -26.57 0.32 -7.64
CA THR A 201 -26.82 1.77 -7.57
C THR A 201 -25.70 2.49 -6.80
N ARG A 202 -25.59 3.80 -7.02
CA ARG A 202 -24.60 4.62 -6.29
C ARG A 202 -24.82 4.57 -4.78
N GLU A 203 -26.07 4.64 -4.31
CA GLU A 203 -26.33 4.56 -2.86
C GLU A 203 -25.89 3.20 -2.30
N GLN A 204 -26.08 2.11 -3.06
CA GLN A 204 -25.62 0.79 -2.65
C GLN A 204 -24.08 0.69 -2.65
N ALA A 205 -23.41 1.14 -3.72
CA ALA A 205 -21.95 1.17 -3.80
C ALA A 205 -21.36 1.97 -2.63
N ARG A 206 -21.92 3.16 -2.35
CA ARG A 206 -21.51 3.97 -1.20
C ARG A 206 -21.76 3.23 0.11
N GLY A 207 -22.94 2.62 0.27
CA GLY A 207 -23.28 1.81 1.45
C GLY A 207 -22.31 0.65 1.69
N TYR A 208 -21.82 0.00 0.63
CA TYR A 208 -20.78 -1.04 0.72
C TYR A 208 -19.44 -0.46 1.17
N THR A 209 -19.00 0.68 0.63
CA THR A 209 -17.76 1.34 1.09
C THR A 209 -17.87 1.83 2.54
N ASP A 210 -19.00 2.40 2.93
CA ASP A 210 -19.30 2.83 4.30
C ASP A 210 -19.31 1.63 5.28
N SER A 211 -19.84 0.49 4.83
CA SER A 211 -19.78 -0.77 5.56
C SER A 211 -18.34 -1.27 5.74
N ILE A 212 -17.51 -1.20 4.70
CA ILE A 212 -16.09 -1.57 4.78
C ILE A 212 -15.39 -0.69 5.83
N ILE A 213 -15.62 0.62 5.83
CA ILE A 213 -15.06 1.56 6.82
C ILE A 213 -15.45 1.15 8.24
N CYS A 214 -16.72 0.79 8.47
CA CYS A 214 -17.18 0.32 9.78
C CYS A 214 -16.45 -0.94 10.22
N TRP A 215 -16.32 -1.93 9.33
CA TRP A 215 -15.58 -3.16 9.61
C TRP A 215 -14.12 -2.90 9.93
N MET A 216 -13.47 -2.01 9.18
CA MET A 216 -12.09 -1.61 9.48
C MET A 216 -11.99 -1.04 10.89
N GLY A 217 -12.82 -0.05 11.24
CA GLY A 217 -12.83 0.55 12.58
C GLY A 217 -13.10 -0.46 13.72
N PHE A 218 -13.96 -1.44 13.51
CA PHE A 218 -14.24 -2.48 14.51
C PHE A 218 -13.15 -3.55 14.63
N LEU A 219 -12.43 -3.86 13.55
CA LEU A 219 -11.39 -4.89 13.56
C LEU A 219 -10.02 -4.34 13.97
N ASN A 220 -9.71 -3.09 13.61
CA ASN A 220 -8.38 -2.49 13.80
C ASN A 220 -7.82 -2.63 15.23
N PRO A 221 -8.62 -2.41 16.31
CA PRO A 221 -8.10 -2.47 17.68
C PRO A 221 -7.66 -3.87 18.12
N PHE A 222 -8.14 -4.93 17.46
CA PHE A 222 -7.98 -6.31 17.92
C PHE A 222 -7.06 -7.14 17.03
N VAL A 223 -6.97 -6.77 15.75
CA VAL A 223 -6.17 -7.48 14.76
C VAL A 223 -4.70 -7.09 14.89
N LYS A 224 -3.83 -8.10 14.87
CA LYS A 224 -2.38 -7.95 14.94
C LYS A 224 -1.69 -8.25 13.64
N PHE A 225 -0.62 -7.49 13.40
CA PHE A 225 0.31 -7.71 12.31
C PHE A 225 1.53 -8.51 12.81
N PRO A 226 1.89 -9.64 12.17
CA PRO A 226 3.09 -10.40 12.49
C PRO A 226 4.37 -9.65 12.06
N ASN A 227 5.53 -10.02 12.65
CA ASN A 227 6.83 -9.37 12.37
C ASN A 227 7.58 -9.93 11.13
N ASP A 228 7.24 -11.13 10.64
CA ASP A 228 7.97 -11.83 9.55
C ASP A 228 7.22 -11.65 8.22
N TYR A 229 7.60 -10.61 7.47
CA TYR A 229 6.88 -10.11 6.29
C TYR A 229 7.17 -10.89 5.01
N ASN A 230 6.77 -12.14 4.89
CA ASN A 230 7.19 -12.91 3.73
C ASN A 230 6.14 -13.10 2.66
N GLY A 231 5.01 -12.38 2.62
CA GLY A 231 4.04 -12.56 1.51
C GLY A 231 3.71 -14.04 1.26
N GLY A 232 3.77 -14.82 2.34
CA GLY A 232 3.64 -16.28 2.43
C GLY A 232 2.97 -16.71 3.74
N ASP A 233 2.43 -15.72 4.47
CA ASP A 233 1.43 -15.97 5.49
C ASP A 233 0.12 -16.30 4.75
N PRO A 234 -0.46 -17.48 5.00
CA PRO A 234 -1.73 -17.84 4.41
C PRO A 234 -2.82 -17.03 5.10
N THR A 235 -3.61 -16.29 4.34
CA THR A 235 -4.89 -15.80 4.85
C THR A 235 -5.68 -17.03 5.28
N LYS A 236 -6.09 -17.12 6.54
CA LYS A 236 -7.05 -18.16 6.98
C LYS A 236 -8.46 -17.84 6.50
N VAL A 237 -8.70 -16.61 6.06
CA VAL A 237 -9.94 -16.18 5.44
C VAL A 237 -9.85 -16.46 3.93
N ILE A 238 -10.09 -17.71 3.54
CA ILE A 238 -10.06 -18.15 2.14
C ILE A 238 -11.45 -18.31 1.52
N ASP A 239 -12.48 -18.32 2.36
CA ASP A 239 -13.86 -18.54 1.96
C ASP A 239 -14.84 -17.76 2.87
N ALA A 240 -16.13 -17.77 2.50
CA ALA A 240 -17.16 -17.04 3.24
C ALA A 240 -17.37 -17.58 4.67
N ALA A 241 -17.16 -18.88 4.89
CA ALA A 241 -17.27 -19.52 6.19
C ALA A 241 -16.17 -19.03 7.16
N ALA A 242 -14.91 -19.02 6.72
CA ALA A 242 -13.80 -18.50 7.50
C ALA A 242 -13.94 -17.00 7.75
N LEU A 243 -14.40 -16.23 6.76
CA LEU A 243 -14.71 -14.80 6.93
C LEU A 243 -15.75 -14.60 8.03
N ARG A 244 -16.85 -15.36 8.02
CA ARG A 244 -17.90 -15.30 9.05
C ARG A 244 -17.34 -15.53 10.46
N ILE A 245 -16.46 -16.52 10.63
CA ILE A 245 -15.82 -16.81 11.92
C ILE A 245 -14.95 -15.62 12.35
N PHE A 246 -14.14 -15.08 11.44
CA PHE A 246 -13.26 -13.96 11.73
C PHE A 246 -14.05 -12.71 12.15
N LEU A 247 -15.05 -12.31 11.35
CA LEU A 247 -15.88 -11.14 11.60
C LEU A 247 -16.70 -11.28 12.89
N ARG A 248 -17.26 -12.47 13.16
CA ARG A 248 -17.97 -12.74 14.42
C ARG A 248 -17.07 -12.55 15.63
N ASN A 249 -15.83 -13.04 15.59
CA ASN A 249 -14.87 -12.82 16.68
C ASN A 249 -14.50 -11.33 16.79
N GLY A 250 -14.37 -10.61 15.68
CA GLY A 250 -14.22 -9.14 15.69
C GLY A 250 -15.32 -8.42 16.46
N LEU A 251 -16.58 -8.75 16.18
CA LEU A 251 -17.73 -8.18 16.89
C LEU A 251 -17.77 -8.58 18.36
N LEU A 252 -17.53 -9.84 18.69
CA LEU A 252 -17.50 -10.31 20.08
C LEU A 252 -16.36 -9.67 20.88
N ALA A 253 -15.19 -9.45 20.26
CA ALA A 253 -14.08 -8.71 20.85
C ALA A 253 -14.47 -7.26 21.15
N ALA A 254 -15.20 -6.61 20.24
CA ALA A 254 -15.79 -5.28 20.48
C ALA A 254 -16.87 -5.26 21.58
N LEU A 255 -17.39 -6.41 21.99
CA LEU A 255 -18.27 -6.54 23.17
C LEU A 255 -17.51 -6.96 24.43
N GLY A 256 -16.18 -7.08 24.35
CA GLY A 256 -15.32 -7.44 25.47
C GLY A 256 -15.09 -8.94 25.69
N ASP A 257 -15.47 -9.80 24.73
CA ASP A 257 -15.26 -11.24 24.83
C ASP A 257 -13.76 -11.59 24.77
N ARG A 258 -13.25 -12.16 25.86
CA ARG A 258 -11.82 -12.52 26.00
C ARG A 258 -11.41 -13.69 25.11
N THR A 259 -12.31 -14.61 24.81
CA THR A 259 -12.04 -15.75 23.91
C THR A 259 -11.90 -15.25 22.49
N ALA A 260 -12.76 -14.33 22.07
CA ALA A 260 -12.69 -13.71 20.75
C ALA A 260 -11.42 -12.86 20.59
N ILE A 261 -11.03 -12.10 21.61
CA ILE A 261 -9.76 -11.37 21.63
C ILE A 261 -8.58 -12.35 21.54
N ALA A 262 -8.60 -13.45 22.30
CA ALA A 262 -7.56 -14.46 22.24
C ALA A 262 -7.46 -15.12 20.86
N PHE A 263 -8.61 -15.38 20.21
CA PHE A 263 -8.68 -15.89 18.84
C PHE A 263 -7.97 -14.96 17.85
N LEU A 264 -8.26 -13.66 17.88
CA LEU A 264 -7.67 -12.66 16.96
C LEU A 264 -6.17 -12.39 17.24
N ASN A 265 -5.71 -12.71 18.45
CA ASN A 265 -4.31 -12.60 18.86
C ASN A 265 -3.51 -13.90 18.72
N ASP A 266 -4.16 -14.99 18.31
CA ASP A 266 -3.48 -16.23 17.97
C ASP A 266 -2.64 -16.00 16.70
N PRO A 267 -1.34 -16.33 16.68
CA PRO A 267 -0.49 -16.20 15.49
C PRO A 267 -1.08 -16.81 14.22
N LEU A 268 -1.94 -17.83 14.34
CA LEU A 268 -2.62 -18.46 13.19
C LEU A 268 -3.76 -17.63 12.60
N ASN A 269 -4.30 -16.65 13.34
CA ASN A 269 -5.40 -15.79 12.91
C ASN A 269 -4.98 -14.32 12.80
N MET A 270 -3.71 -14.00 13.07
CA MET A 270 -3.17 -12.68 12.77
C MET A 270 -3.28 -12.43 11.26
N THR A 271 -3.47 -11.18 10.87
CA THR A 271 -3.52 -10.81 9.45
C THR A 271 -2.44 -9.79 9.20
N TYR A 272 -1.66 -9.96 8.14
CA TYR A 272 -0.78 -8.92 7.62
C TYR A 272 -1.59 -7.72 7.08
N CYS A 273 -0.94 -6.57 6.79
CA CYS A 273 -1.63 -5.36 6.37
C CYS A 273 -2.48 -5.56 5.11
N ALA A 274 -1.96 -6.29 4.13
CA ALA A 274 -2.70 -6.63 2.92
C ALA A 274 -3.83 -7.62 3.26
N GLU A 275 -3.60 -8.64 4.06
CA GLU A 275 -4.67 -9.56 4.46
C GLU A 275 -5.80 -8.86 5.20
N TYR A 276 -5.49 -7.90 6.08
CA TYR A 276 -6.48 -7.06 6.74
C TYR A 276 -7.33 -6.27 5.73
N MET A 277 -6.69 -5.67 4.72
CA MET A 277 -7.40 -5.00 3.62
C MET A 277 -8.27 -5.98 2.82
N TYR A 278 -7.76 -7.17 2.54
CA TYR A 278 -8.49 -8.23 1.84
C TYR A 278 -9.71 -8.72 2.64
N VAL A 279 -9.59 -8.89 3.97
CA VAL A 279 -10.71 -9.22 4.85
C VAL A 279 -11.75 -8.11 4.80
N ALA A 280 -11.31 -6.84 4.94
CA ALA A 280 -12.17 -5.67 4.90
C ALA A 280 -12.97 -5.59 3.59
N LEU A 281 -12.30 -5.76 2.44
CA LEU A 281 -12.92 -5.76 1.11
C LEU A 281 -13.98 -6.85 0.92
N ASN A 282 -13.80 -8.01 1.56
CA ASN A 282 -14.75 -9.11 1.46
C ASN A 282 -15.96 -8.97 2.41
N THR A 283 -15.97 -7.98 3.31
CA THR A 283 -17.08 -7.76 4.26
C THR A 283 -18.38 -7.28 3.61
N VAL A 284 -18.40 -6.97 2.31
CA VAL A 284 -19.63 -6.68 1.55
C VAL A 284 -20.61 -7.86 1.53
N LEU A 285 -20.15 -9.06 1.90
CA LEU A 285 -21.00 -10.23 2.21
C LEU A 285 -21.85 -10.05 3.48
N PHE A 286 -21.38 -9.24 4.41
CA PHE A 286 -22.00 -8.97 5.71
C PHE A 286 -22.04 -7.46 5.96
N PRO A 287 -22.93 -6.71 5.27
CA PRO A 287 -23.04 -5.27 5.47
C PRO A 287 -23.15 -4.90 6.96
N PHE A 288 -22.48 -3.83 7.39
CA PHE A 288 -22.47 -3.36 8.78
C PHE A 288 -23.79 -2.66 9.15
N ASN A 289 -24.90 -3.38 9.00
CA ASN A 289 -26.24 -2.97 9.34
C ASN A 289 -26.90 -4.05 10.22
N ARG A 290 -28.12 -3.82 10.68
CA ARG A 290 -28.81 -4.76 11.58
C ARG A 290 -28.91 -6.17 10.99
N VAL A 291 -29.17 -6.28 9.69
CA VAL A 291 -29.36 -7.57 9.00
C VAL A 291 -28.05 -8.35 8.95
N GLY A 292 -26.96 -7.75 8.49
CA GLY A 292 -25.66 -8.41 8.40
C GLY A 292 -25.08 -8.74 9.77
N LEU A 293 -25.23 -7.85 10.77
CA LEU A 293 -24.78 -8.11 12.14
C LEU A 293 -25.58 -9.25 12.80
N MET A 294 -26.89 -9.33 12.53
CA MET A 294 -27.73 -10.44 13.01
C MET A 294 -27.30 -11.77 12.41
N ASP A 295 -26.95 -11.82 11.13
CA ASP A 295 -26.46 -13.04 10.48
C ASP A 295 -25.16 -13.56 11.14
N LEU A 296 -24.29 -12.67 11.60
CA LEU A 296 -23.04 -13.04 12.27
C LEU A 296 -23.22 -13.45 13.73
N LEU A 297 -24.01 -12.69 14.49
CA LEU A 297 -24.14 -12.84 15.94
C LEU A 297 -25.30 -13.74 16.37
N GLY A 298 -26.41 -13.74 15.62
CA GLY A 298 -27.65 -14.44 15.98
C GLY A 298 -28.30 -13.94 17.27
N ASN A 299 -27.95 -12.73 17.74
CA ASN A 299 -28.40 -12.19 19.01
C ASN A 299 -28.70 -10.68 18.92
N GLU A 300 -29.98 -10.34 19.06
CA GLU A 300 -30.52 -8.99 18.98
C GLU A 300 -29.89 -8.00 19.97
N SER A 301 -29.67 -8.43 21.22
CA SER A 301 -29.06 -7.59 22.25
C SER A 301 -27.61 -7.26 21.92
N GLN A 302 -26.85 -8.22 21.38
CA GLN A 302 -25.48 -7.99 20.94
C GLN A 302 -25.42 -7.04 19.74
N VAL A 303 -26.32 -7.21 18.75
CA VAL A 303 -26.43 -6.30 17.61
C VAL A 303 -26.72 -4.87 18.08
N ALA A 304 -27.66 -4.68 19.01
CA ALA A 304 -27.96 -3.36 19.56
C ALA A 304 -26.75 -2.70 20.25
N GLN A 305 -25.95 -3.48 21.00
CA GLN A 305 -24.73 -2.97 21.65
C GLN A 305 -23.65 -2.56 20.64
N ILE A 306 -23.47 -3.32 19.55
CA ILE A 306 -22.54 -2.95 18.47
C ILE A 306 -22.94 -1.62 17.82
N LEU A 307 -24.22 -1.46 17.48
CA LEU A 307 -24.73 -0.20 16.91
C LEU A 307 -24.66 0.96 17.92
N GLU A 308 -24.77 0.69 19.23
CA GLU A 308 -24.54 1.69 20.27
C GLU A 308 -23.07 2.13 20.33
N ILE A 309 -22.11 1.21 20.17
CA ILE A 309 -20.68 1.53 20.06
C ILE A 309 -20.43 2.44 18.86
N GLN A 310 -20.99 2.10 17.69
CA GLN A 310 -20.93 2.93 16.48
C GLN A 310 -21.46 4.35 16.75
N ALA A 311 -22.64 4.45 17.36
CA ALA A 311 -23.26 5.74 17.68
C ALA A 311 -22.43 6.56 18.68
N LYS A 312 -21.84 5.91 19.70
CA LYS A 312 -20.95 6.57 20.68
C LYS A 312 -19.70 7.12 20.01
N HIS A 313 -19.05 6.34 19.16
CA HIS A 313 -17.87 6.77 18.42
C HIS A 313 -18.16 8.02 17.57
N ASN A 314 -19.25 8.01 16.80
CA ASN A 314 -19.66 9.17 15.99
C ASN A 314 -20.03 10.41 16.84
N GLN A 315 -20.36 10.24 18.12
CA GLN A 315 -20.58 11.33 19.07
C GLN A 315 -19.28 11.82 19.75
N GLY A 316 -18.12 11.30 19.35
CA GLY A 316 -16.83 11.56 19.98
C GLY A 316 -16.75 11.03 21.42
N LYS A 317 -17.48 9.95 21.72
CA LYS A 317 -17.47 9.31 23.04
C LYS A 317 -16.52 8.11 23.00
N PRO A 318 -15.62 7.97 24.00
CA PRO A 318 -14.75 6.81 24.08
C PRO A 318 -15.54 5.51 24.12
N THR A 319 -15.02 4.51 23.41
CA THR A 319 -15.49 3.14 23.46
C THR A 319 -14.29 2.21 23.60
N ILE A 320 -14.56 0.90 23.65
CA ILE A 320 -13.52 -0.13 23.53
C ILE A 320 -12.66 0.01 22.26
N LEU A 321 -13.17 0.65 21.21
CA LEU A 321 -12.44 0.86 19.97
C LEU A 321 -11.36 1.96 20.06
N THR A 322 -11.43 2.83 21.07
CA THR A 322 -10.57 4.03 21.24
C THR A 322 -9.92 4.07 22.65
N HIS A 323 -9.48 2.90 23.17
CA HIS A 323 -8.78 2.67 24.47
C HIS A 323 -9.63 2.65 25.75
N ALA A 324 -10.39 1.58 25.98
CA ALA A 324 -11.17 1.42 27.21
C ALA A 324 -10.36 1.00 28.46
N GLY A 325 -9.76 1.99 29.13
CA GLY A 325 -10.11 2.39 30.51
C GLY A 325 -9.86 1.46 31.71
N ASP A 326 -9.46 0.21 31.52
CA ASP A 326 -9.09 -0.73 32.59
C ASP A 326 -7.67 -1.26 32.34
N ALA A 327 -6.72 -0.88 33.19
CA ALA A 327 -5.30 -1.22 33.00
C ALA A 327 -5.03 -2.73 32.89
N ALA A 328 -5.85 -3.59 33.50
CA ALA A 328 -5.72 -5.04 33.40
C ALA A 328 -6.34 -5.58 32.09
N TYR A 329 -7.42 -4.96 31.62
CA TYR A 329 -8.04 -5.23 30.33
C TYR A 329 -7.15 -4.78 29.16
N GLU A 330 -6.57 -3.58 29.29
CA GLU A 330 -5.60 -2.97 28.38
C GLU A 330 -4.26 -3.74 28.31
N ALA A 331 -3.84 -4.38 29.40
CA ALA A 331 -2.66 -5.26 29.39
C ALA A 331 -2.90 -6.60 28.68
N ALA A 332 -4.15 -7.07 28.62
CA ALA A 332 -4.54 -8.31 27.94
C ALA A 332 -4.72 -8.12 26.42
N LEU A 333 -5.18 -6.93 26.00
CA LEU A 333 -5.09 -6.46 24.61
C LEU A 333 -3.62 -6.18 24.31
N ARG A 334 -2.85 -7.18 23.90
CA ARG A 334 -1.46 -6.96 23.46
C ARG A 334 -1.50 -5.88 22.35
N ARG A 335 -1.18 -4.61 22.64
CA ARG A 335 -1.56 -3.50 21.75
C ARG A 335 -0.88 -3.57 20.36
N THR A 336 -1.65 -3.42 19.29
CA THR A 336 -1.21 -2.84 18.01
C THR A 336 -1.13 -1.32 18.21
N PRO A 337 -0.22 -0.57 17.55
CA PRO A 337 -0.22 0.89 17.68
C PRO A 337 -1.62 1.44 17.37
N SER A 338 -2.11 2.36 18.20
CA SER A 338 -3.42 2.92 17.99
C SER A 338 -3.43 3.80 16.74
N ASN A 339 -4.57 3.88 16.05
CA ASN A 339 -4.73 4.82 14.95
C ASN A 339 -5.06 6.21 15.53
N PRO A 340 -4.13 7.19 15.48
CA PRO A 340 -4.34 8.47 16.15
C PRO A 340 -5.50 9.26 15.57
N GLN A 341 -5.79 9.10 14.27
CA GLN A 341 -6.92 9.75 13.61
C GLN A 341 -8.26 9.15 14.05
N PHE A 342 -8.30 7.83 14.25
CA PHE A 342 -9.48 7.14 14.77
C PHE A 342 -9.71 7.49 16.25
N ASP A 343 -8.65 7.51 17.06
CA ASP A 343 -8.70 7.92 18.49
C ASP A 343 -9.10 9.38 18.66
N ALA A 344 -8.73 10.24 17.71
CA ALA A 344 -9.14 11.63 17.66
C ALA A 344 -10.59 11.83 17.15
N PHE A 345 -11.29 10.75 16.80
CA PHE A 345 -12.63 10.75 16.19
C PHE A 345 -12.70 11.51 14.86
N ASN A 346 -11.57 11.61 14.13
CA ASN A 346 -11.56 12.20 12.81
C ASN A 346 -12.15 11.24 11.77
N ILE A 347 -12.04 9.93 12.01
CA ILE A 347 -12.66 8.87 11.20
C ILE A 347 -14.00 8.50 11.83
N GLY A 348 -15.07 8.58 11.03
CA GLY A 348 -16.42 8.19 11.45
C GLY A 348 -16.69 6.71 11.18
N LEU A 349 -17.76 6.20 11.76
CA LEU A 349 -18.33 4.88 11.45
C LEU A 349 -19.71 5.11 10.80
N PRO A 350 -19.79 5.26 9.46
CA PRO A 350 -21.01 5.69 8.79
C PRO A 350 -22.20 4.75 9.04
N VAL A 351 -23.41 5.30 9.11
CA VAL A 351 -24.62 4.48 9.29
C VAL A 351 -24.96 3.79 7.97
N VAL A 352 -24.91 2.46 7.96
CA VAL A 352 -25.29 1.64 6.80
C VAL A 352 -26.78 1.29 6.90
N PRO A 353 -27.60 1.56 5.87
CA PRO A 353 -29.03 1.32 5.95
C PRO A 353 -29.35 -0.18 5.98
N ASP A 354 -30.36 -0.56 6.77
CA ASP A 354 -30.86 -1.94 6.86
C ASP A 354 -31.45 -2.46 5.53
N THR A 355 -31.78 -1.54 4.62
CA THR A 355 -32.24 -1.87 3.26
C THR A 355 -31.12 -2.28 2.33
N LEU A 356 -29.84 -2.14 2.71
CA LEU A 356 -28.71 -2.60 1.90
C LEU A 356 -28.56 -4.13 2.06
N PRO A 357 -28.84 -4.93 1.02
CA PRO A 357 -28.64 -6.36 1.07
C PRO A 357 -27.14 -6.70 1.02
N SER A 358 -26.77 -7.94 1.38
CA SER A 358 -25.43 -8.43 1.07
C SER A 358 -25.18 -8.39 -0.45
N LEU A 359 -23.93 -8.19 -0.85
CA LEU A 359 -23.61 -8.14 -2.28
C LEU A 359 -23.96 -9.48 -2.96
N ALA A 360 -23.78 -10.62 -2.29
CA ALA A 360 -24.17 -11.93 -2.82
C ALA A 360 -25.68 -12.04 -3.12
N GLN A 361 -26.52 -11.48 -2.23
CA GLN A 361 -27.96 -11.42 -2.45
C GLN A 361 -28.28 -10.51 -3.64
N LEU A 362 -27.67 -9.32 -3.69
CA LEU A 362 -27.88 -8.37 -4.79
C LEU A 362 -27.46 -8.94 -6.14
N MET A 363 -26.32 -9.64 -6.20
CA MET A 363 -25.85 -10.36 -7.38
C MET A 363 -26.88 -11.41 -7.85
N THR A 364 -27.38 -12.22 -6.91
CA THR A 364 -28.37 -13.28 -7.20
C THR A 364 -29.68 -12.69 -7.71
N ASP A 365 -30.18 -11.62 -7.08
CA ASP A 365 -31.42 -10.94 -7.47
C ASP A 365 -31.34 -10.31 -8.87
N ASN A 366 -30.13 -9.99 -9.33
CA ASN A 366 -29.88 -9.44 -10.67
C ASN A 366 -29.43 -10.50 -11.69
N GLY A 367 -29.64 -11.80 -11.41
CA GLY A 367 -29.38 -12.88 -12.37
C GLY A 367 -27.93 -13.36 -12.44
N HIS A 368 -27.10 -12.99 -11.46
CA HIS A 368 -25.71 -13.39 -11.33
C HIS A 368 -25.49 -14.22 -10.05
N PRO A 369 -26.02 -15.47 -9.96
CA PRO A 369 -25.85 -16.29 -8.76
C PRO A 369 -24.38 -16.60 -8.50
N VAL A 370 -23.96 -16.50 -7.24
CA VAL A 370 -22.58 -16.72 -6.79
C VAL A 370 -22.48 -18.00 -5.98
N ALA A 371 -21.30 -18.62 -5.94
CA ALA A 371 -21.11 -19.83 -5.16
C ALA A 371 -21.23 -19.53 -3.65
N ALA A 372 -21.94 -20.38 -2.92
CA ALA A 372 -22.34 -20.10 -1.53
C ALA A 372 -21.16 -19.84 -0.55
N ASN A 373 -19.97 -20.33 -0.86
CA ASN A 373 -18.78 -20.15 -0.02
C ASN A 373 -17.69 -19.29 -0.69
N SER A 374 -17.96 -18.67 -1.84
CA SER A 374 -16.95 -17.83 -2.52
C SER A 374 -16.86 -16.43 -1.94
N LEU A 375 -15.70 -15.81 -2.11
CA LEU A 375 -15.42 -14.44 -1.69
C LEU A 375 -15.49 -13.47 -2.88
N PRO A 376 -16.08 -12.27 -2.73
CA PRO A 376 -16.22 -11.30 -3.83
C PRO A 376 -14.90 -10.79 -4.38
N PHE A 377 -13.89 -10.64 -3.52
CA PHE A 377 -12.53 -10.21 -3.86
C PHE A 377 -11.56 -11.39 -3.73
N PRO A 378 -10.83 -11.76 -4.80
CA PRO A 378 -10.02 -12.96 -4.83
C PRO A 378 -8.65 -12.78 -4.17
N CYS A 379 -8.01 -13.90 -3.85
CA CYS A 379 -6.61 -13.99 -3.45
C CYS A 379 -5.77 -14.56 -4.61
N PHE A 380 -4.44 -14.44 -4.53
CA PHE A 380 -3.52 -14.99 -5.53
C PHE A 380 -3.02 -16.38 -5.14
N THR A 381 -2.76 -17.24 -6.11
CA THR A 381 -1.85 -18.38 -5.92
C THR A 381 -0.40 -17.94 -6.10
N ILE A 382 0.55 -18.78 -5.66
CA ILE A 382 1.99 -18.47 -5.88
C ILE A 382 2.32 -18.43 -7.38
N SER A 383 1.68 -19.29 -8.20
CA SER A 383 1.91 -19.29 -9.64
C SER A 383 1.47 -17.97 -10.26
N GLN A 384 0.34 -17.40 -9.82
CA GLN A 384 -0.19 -16.13 -10.30
C GLN A 384 0.75 -14.98 -9.94
N ILE A 385 1.28 -14.96 -8.71
CA ILE A 385 2.28 -13.97 -8.30
C ILE A 385 3.52 -14.05 -9.20
N LEU A 386 4.08 -15.25 -9.37
CA LEU A 386 5.28 -15.46 -10.17
C LEU A 386 5.06 -15.08 -11.63
N ARG A 387 4.02 -15.63 -12.26
CA ARG A 387 3.65 -15.33 -13.65
C ARG A 387 3.48 -13.83 -13.87
N ARG A 388 2.76 -13.17 -12.96
CA ARG A 388 2.56 -11.73 -13.02
C ARG A 388 3.89 -10.98 -12.88
N ALA A 389 4.77 -11.37 -11.96
CA ALA A 389 6.09 -10.75 -11.82
C ALA A 389 6.92 -10.91 -13.10
N PHE A 390 6.94 -12.08 -13.73
CA PHE A 390 7.64 -12.30 -15.00
C PHE A 390 7.09 -11.44 -16.14
N ARG A 391 5.76 -11.31 -16.25
CA ARG A 391 5.12 -10.46 -17.26
C ARG A 391 5.39 -8.98 -17.06
N VAL A 392 5.46 -8.54 -15.80
CA VAL A 392 5.65 -7.13 -15.44
C VAL A 392 7.12 -6.73 -15.49
N LEU A 393 8.02 -7.48 -14.86
CA LEU A 393 9.46 -7.15 -14.78
C LEU A 393 10.26 -7.59 -16.00
N LEU A 394 9.79 -8.61 -16.72
CA LEU A 394 10.50 -9.18 -17.87
C LEU A 394 9.58 -9.29 -19.11
N PRO A 395 9.05 -8.17 -19.63
CA PRO A 395 8.04 -8.19 -20.69
C PRO A 395 8.67 -8.46 -22.08
N ARG A 396 8.61 -9.70 -22.57
CA ARG A 396 9.14 -10.09 -23.90
C ARG A 396 8.54 -9.33 -25.10
N HIS A 397 7.28 -8.92 -25.01
CA HIS A 397 6.60 -8.22 -26.10
C HIS A 397 6.80 -6.70 -26.08
N LYS A 398 7.49 -6.16 -25.06
CA LYS A 398 7.75 -4.71 -24.89
C LYS A 398 9.23 -4.38 -24.75
N THR A 399 10.12 -5.34 -25.02
CA THR A 399 11.57 -5.16 -24.86
C THR A 399 12.24 -4.79 -26.18
N GLN A 400 13.30 -3.96 -26.09
CA GLN A 400 14.21 -3.72 -27.20
C GLN A 400 15.29 -4.81 -27.35
N TYR A 401 15.39 -5.74 -26.40
CA TYR A 401 16.41 -6.81 -26.34
C TYR A 401 15.77 -8.21 -26.18
N PRO A 402 14.99 -8.70 -27.17
CA PRO A 402 14.18 -9.92 -27.04
C PRO A 402 14.99 -11.16 -26.63
N HIS A 403 16.16 -11.38 -27.24
CA HIS A 403 17.02 -12.51 -26.89
C HIS A 403 17.59 -12.43 -25.46
N ALA A 404 18.01 -11.24 -25.02
CA ALA A 404 18.52 -11.05 -23.67
C ALA A 404 17.41 -11.18 -22.62
N MET A 405 16.21 -10.69 -22.94
CA MET A 405 15.02 -10.82 -22.11
C MET A 405 14.60 -12.28 -21.92
N ALA A 406 14.53 -13.06 -23.01
CA ALA A 406 14.21 -14.49 -22.93
C ALA A 406 15.26 -15.26 -22.11
N ALA A 407 16.55 -14.97 -22.30
CA ALA A 407 17.62 -15.56 -21.51
C ALA A 407 17.50 -15.19 -20.01
N ALA A 408 17.15 -13.95 -19.70
CA ALA A 408 16.91 -13.48 -18.33
C ALA A 408 15.74 -14.21 -17.66
N GLN A 409 14.62 -14.37 -18.36
CA GLN A 409 13.48 -15.15 -17.86
C GLN A 409 13.88 -16.60 -17.57
N SER A 410 14.55 -17.27 -18.50
CA SER A 410 15.00 -18.66 -18.31
C SER A 410 15.90 -18.83 -17.09
N ARG A 411 16.89 -17.94 -16.90
CA ARG A 411 17.74 -17.93 -15.70
C ARG A 411 16.94 -17.72 -14.41
N MET A 412 16.02 -16.75 -14.40
CA MET A 412 15.17 -16.49 -13.24
C MET A 412 14.31 -17.70 -12.88
N PHE A 413 13.72 -18.39 -13.86
CA PHE A 413 12.99 -19.64 -13.61
C PHE A 413 13.89 -20.74 -13.00
N GLN A 414 15.14 -20.86 -13.44
CA GLN A 414 16.10 -21.81 -12.85
C GLN A 414 16.40 -21.48 -11.38
N TYR A 415 16.38 -20.20 -11.00
CA TYR A 415 16.64 -19.75 -9.62
C TYR A 415 15.42 -19.83 -8.70
N LEU A 416 14.21 -20.04 -9.23
CA LEU A 416 12.98 -20.07 -8.42
C LEU A 416 13.00 -21.12 -7.31
N GLY A 417 13.69 -22.25 -7.50
CA GLY A 417 13.61 -23.38 -6.56
C GLY A 417 14.07 -23.03 -5.15
N ALA A 418 15.19 -22.32 -5.01
CA ALA A 418 15.69 -21.87 -3.72
C ALA A 418 14.76 -20.82 -3.10
N ALA A 419 14.32 -19.84 -3.90
CA ALA A 419 13.46 -18.76 -3.45
C ALA A 419 12.07 -19.26 -3.01
N LEU A 420 11.46 -20.18 -3.77
CA LEU A 420 10.20 -20.83 -3.42
C LEU A 420 10.33 -21.71 -2.17
N SER A 421 11.47 -22.40 -2.02
CA SER A 421 11.71 -23.20 -0.82
C SER A 421 11.78 -22.34 0.43
N GLN A 422 12.47 -21.21 0.38
CA GLN A 422 12.53 -20.24 1.46
C GLN A 422 11.14 -19.62 1.75
N GLN A 423 10.44 -19.20 0.69
CA GLN A 423 9.14 -18.55 0.77
C GLN A 423 8.05 -19.43 1.39
N LEU A 424 8.04 -20.71 1.04
CA LEU A 424 7.10 -21.67 1.61
C LEU A 424 7.54 -22.18 3.00
N GLY A 425 8.68 -21.70 3.51
CA GLY A 425 9.26 -22.06 4.80
C GLY A 425 9.83 -23.48 4.84
N LEU A 426 10.23 -24.02 3.69
CA LEU A 426 10.69 -25.41 3.54
C LEU A 426 12.12 -25.64 4.04
N ASP A 427 12.91 -24.58 4.15
CA ASP A 427 14.28 -24.56 4.65
C ASP A 427 14.37 -24.59 6.19
N ARG A 428 13.28 -24.26 6.90
CA ARG A 428 13.22 -24.19 8.38
C ARG A 428 13.06 -25.55 9.08
N GLY A 429 13.17 -26.66 8.34
CA GLY A 429 13.30 -28.02 8.91
C GLY A 429 12.02 -28.67 9.43
N THR A 430 10.85 -28.05 9.23
CA THR A 430 9.55 -28.56 9.69
C THR A 430 8.62 -28.81 8.51
N LEU A 431 8.72 -29.97 7.84
CA LEU A 431 7.79 -30.27 6.74
C LEU A 431 7.29 -31.71 6.61
N GLU A 432 6.02 -31.72 6.18
CA GLU A 432 5.25 -32.79 5.55
C GLU A 432 5.86 -33.20 4.20
N PRO A 433 6.11 -34.50 3.94
CA PRO A 433 6.78 -35.00 2.74
C PRO A 433 6.16 -34.60 1.39
N GLU A 434 4.84 -34.38 1.31
CA GLU A 434 4.14 -34.12 0.04
C GLU A 434 4.41 -32.70 -0.52
N LYS A 435 4.65 -31.69 0.33
CA LYS A 435 4.98 -30.32 -0.14
C LYS A 435 6.36 -30.24 -0.77
N MET A 436 7.34 -30.89 -0.13
CA MET A 436 8.68 -31.02 -0.68
C MET A 436 8.66 -31.71 -2.04
N LYS A 437 7.85 -32.75 -2.16
CA LYS A 437 7.66 -33.49 -3.41
C LYS A 437 7.01 -32.61 -4.49
N GLY A 438 5.97 -31.84 -4.16
CA GLY A 438 5.33 -30.91 -5.11
C GLY A 438 6.29 -29.85 -5.65
N VAL A 439 7.09 -29.23 -4.79
CA VAL A 439 8.12 -28.25 -5.20
C VAL A 439 9.23 -28.90 -6.03
N GLN A 440 9.71 -30.08 -5.64
CA GLN A 440 10.70 -30.83 -6.42
C GLN A 440 10.16 -31.23 -7.80
N GLN A 441 8.91 -31.69 -7.89
CA GLN A 441 8.24 -32.03 -9.14
C GLN A 441 8.08 -30.80 -10.03
N PHE A 442 7.65 -29.67 -9.48
CA PHE A 442 7.54 -28.41 -10.19
C PHE A 442 8.91 -27.96 -10.73
N MET A 443 9.97 -27.99 -9.92
CA MET A 443 11.31 -27.60 -10.36
C MET A 443 11.86 -28.53 -11.44
N ALA A 444 11.63 -29.84 -11.33
CA ALA A 444 12.01 -30.80 -12.35
C ALA A 444 11.28 -30.55 -13.68
N LEU A 445 9.98 -30.24 -13.61
CA LEU A 445 9.15 -29.91 -14.77
C LEU A 445 9.63 -28.62 -15.44
N VAL A 446 9.89 -27.56 -14.67
CA VAL A 446 10.43 -26.30 -15.19
C VAL A 446 11.78 -26.52 -15.88
N ALA A 447 12.70 -27.24 -15.24
CA ALA A 447 14.01 -27.55 -15.82
C ALA A 447 13.89 -28.36 -17.12
N GLN A 448 12.98 -29.34 -17.17
CA GLN A 448 12.72 -30.13 -18.37
C GLN A 448 12.17 -29.27 -19.52
N GLN A 449 11.14 -28.46 -19.27
CA GLN A 449 10.51 -27.66 -20.33
C GLN A 449 11.43 -26.55 -20.83
N LEU A 450 12.16 -25.86 -19.94
CA LEU A 450 13.08 -24.78 -20.33
C LEU A 450 14.35 -25.27 -21.05
N SER A 451 14.63 -26.57 -21.03
CA SER A 451 15.72 -27.17 -21.80
C SER A 451 15.37 -27.38 -23.28
N GLN A 452 14.09 -27.21 -23.67
CA GLN A 452 13.63 -27.40 -25.03
C GLN A 452 13.87 -26.16 -25.89
N THR A 453 13.92 -26.35 -27.20
CA THR A 453 13.95 -25.24 -28.17
C THR A 453 12.51 -24.88 -28.54
N PHE A 454 12.20 -23.60 -28.63
CA PHE A 454 10.88 -23.08 -28.96
C PHE A 454 10.89 -22.43 -30.34
N GLU A 455 9.82 -22.64 -31.12
CA GLU A 455 9.71 -22.16 -32.50
C GLU A 455 9.33 -20.67 -32.58
N SER A 456 8.73 -20.12 -31.52
CA SER A 456 8.44 -18.69 -31.36
C SER A 456 8.37 -18.28 -29.89
N ASP A 457 8.38 -16.96 -29.63
CA ASP A 457 8.19 -16.42 -28.29
C ASP A 457 6.80 -16.75 -27.75
N GLU A 458 5.76 -16.66 -28.57
CA GLU A 458 4.38 -17.01 -28.18
C GLU A 458 4.26 -18.48 -27.76
N ALA A 459 4.99 -19.38 -28.42
CA ALA A 459 5.03 -20.80 -28.04
C ALA A 459 5.72 -21.00 -26.67
N PHE A 460 6.76 -20.22 -26.38
CA PHE A 460 7.38 -20.19 -25.06
C PHE A 460 6.44 -19.58 -24.01
N ASP A 461 5.78 -18.43 -24.26
CA ASP A 461 4.75 -17.86 -23.36
C ASP A 461 3.69 -18.90 -23.02
N ALA A 462 3.10 -19.54 -24.04
CA ALA A 462 2.07 -20.54 -23.85
C ALA A 462 2.55 -21.72 -22.99
N THR A 463 3.82 -22.13 -23.16
CA THR A 463 4.41 -23.20 -22.35
C THR A 463 4.66 -22.75 -20.91
N ILE A 464 5.16 -21.53 -20.68
CA ILE A 464 5.29 -20.95 -19.34
C ILE A 464 3.91 -20.86 -18.67
N ASP A 465 2.90 -20.42 -19.40
CA ASP A 465 1.55 -20.28 -18.89
C ASP A 465 0.95 -21.63 -18.48
N GLN A 466 1.15 -22.66 -19.32
CA GLN A 466 0.78 -24.04 -19.00
C GLN A 466 1.57 -24.58 -17.80
N LEU A 467 2.87 -24.29 -17.72
CA LEU A 467 3.72 -24.67 -16.59
C LEU A 467 3.22 -24.06 -15.28
N MET A 468 2.89 -22.77 -15.27
CA MET A 468 2.37 -22.09 -14.08
C MET A 468 1.00 -22.66 -13.67
N ALA A 469 0.12 -22.98 -14.63
CA ALA A 469 -1.15 -23.63 -14.34
C ALA A 469 -0.98 -25.07 -13.79
N GLN A 470 -0.01 -25.83 -14.31
CA GLN A 470 0.35 -27.15 -13.76
C GLN A 470 0.98 -27.03 -12.37
N ALA A 471 1.76 -25.96 -12.14
CA ALA A 471 2.33 -25.64 -10.84
C ALA A 471 1.25 -25.43 -9.79
N ASP A 472 0.13 -24.76 -10.13
CA ASP A 472 -0.99 -24.65 -9.22
C ASP A 472 -1.48 -26.03 -8.82
N ALA A 473 -1.77 -26.95 -9.75
CA ALA A 473 -2.23 -28.30 -9.39
C ALA A 473 -1.25 -29.05 -8.46
N MET A 474 0.07 -28.85 -8.63
CA MET A 474 1.12 -29.51 -7.83
C MET A 474 1.39 -28.83 -6.48
N LEU A 475 1.32 -27.50 -6.41
CA LEU A 475 1.66 -26.69 -5.24
C LEU A 475 0.41 -26.40 -4.37
N VAL A 476 -0.76 -26.21 -5.00
CA VAL A 476 -2.06 -26.00 -4.34
C VAL A 476 -2.62 -27.31 -3.78
N GLY A 477 -2.39 -28.44 -4.46
CA GLY A 477 -2.90 -29.76 -4.03
C GLY A 477 -2.24 -30.35 -2.78
N ALA A 478 -1.16 -29.75 -2.26
CA ALA A 478 -0.35 -30.27 -1.15
C ALA A 478 -0.72 -29.71 0.25
N GLY A 479 -1.83 -28.95 0.38
CA GLY A 479 -2.43 -28.55 1.66
C GLY A 479 -2.06 -27.17 2.24
N ASP A 480 -2.99 -26.61 3.03
CA ASP A 480 -3.03 -25.44 3.95
C ASP A 480 -2.36 -24.08 3.59
N ARG A 481 -1.60 -23.95 2.50
CA ARG A 481 -0.93 -22.68 2.10
C ARG A 481 -1.07 -22.40 0.61
N THR A 482 -2.32 -22.33 0.17
CA THR A 482 -2.71 -22.23 -1.25
C THR A 482 -2.74 -20.78 -1.76
N TYR A 483 -3.03 -19.84 -0.88
CA TYR A 483 -3.43 -18.49 -1.25
C TYR A 483 -2.59 -17.43 -0.56
N PHE A 484 -2.36 -16.34 -1.27
CA PHE A 484 -1.47 -15.25 -0.94
C PHE A 484 -2.18 -13.92 -1.17
N VAL A 485 -1.96 -12.99 -0.25
CA VAL A 485 -2.46 -11.61 -0.36
C VAL A 485 -1.29 -10.66 -0.17
N PRO A 486 -0.38 -10.56 -1.16
CA PRO A 486 0.69 -9.56 -1.09
C PRO A 486 0.14 -8.16 -1.36
N PRO A 487 0.77 -7.07 -0.89
CA PRO A 487 0.27 -5.71 -1.12
C PRO A 487 0.10 -5.35 -2.60
N ARG A 488 0.86 -6.00 -3.50
CA ARG A 488 0.73 -5.80 -4.96
C ARG A 488 -0.60 -6.26 -5.55
N ILE A 489 -1.36 -7.14 -4.88
CA ILE A 489 -2.61 -7.68 -5.41
C ILE A 489 -3.58 -6.58 -5.83
N TYR A 490 -3.65 -5.50 -5.04
CA TYR A 490 -4.54 -4.38 -5.31
C TYR A 490 -4.11 -3.60 -6.55
N THR A 491 -2.82 -3.30 -6.67
CA THR A 491 -2.29 -2.64 -7.86
C THR A 491 -2.47 -3.53 -9.09
N ASP A 492 -2.07 -4.80 -9.05
CA ASP A 492 -2.15 -5.69 -10.23
C ASP A 492 -3.58 -5.84 -10.74
N LEU A 493 -4.55 -6.05 -9.85
CA LEU A 493 -5.96 -6.15 -10.22
C LEU A 493 -6.55 -4.78 -10.64
N GLY A 494 -5.95 -3.67 -10.21
CA GLY A 494 -6.38 -2.32 -10.53
C GLY A 494 -5.79 -1.73 -11.83
N GLN A 495 -4.81 -2.38 -12.46
CA GLN A 495 -4.16 -1.88 -13.68
C GLN A 495 -5.01 -2.10 -14.95
N GLN A 496 -5.96 -3.04 -14.92
CA GLN A 496 -6.83 -3.39 -16.06
C GLN A 496 -6.05 -3.58 -17.38
N ASP A 497 -4.87 -4.17 -17.31
CA ASP A 497 -3.93 -4.27 -18.44
C ASP A 497 -4.20 -5.47 -19.36
N GLY A 498 -5.42 -6.05 -19.28
CA GLY A 498 -5.85 -7.18 -20.09
C GLY A 498 -5.23 -8.52 -19.71
N ASP A 499 -4.63 -8.64 -18.51
CA ASP A 499 -4.13 -9.93 -18.03
C ASP A 499 -5.28 -10.82 -17.51
N GLU A 500 -5.91 -11.55 -18.41
CA GLU A 500 -7.02 -12.49 -18.12
C GLU A 500 -6.63 -13.66 -17.18
N ASN A 501 -5.35 -13.79 -16.82
CA ASN A 501 -4.86 -14.87 -15.95
C ASN A 501 -4.84 -14.50 -14.47
N LEU A 502 -5.01 -13.22 -14.16
CA LEU A 502 -5.27 -12.79 -12.80
C LEU A 502 -6.68 -13.25 -12.38
N PRO A 503 -6.85 -13.63 -11.10
CA PRO A 503 -8.13 -14.12 -10.64
C PRO A 503 -9.18 -13.01 -10.76
N GLN A 504 -10.33 -13.37 -11.32
CA GLN A 504 -11.46 -12.48 -11.49
C GLN A 504 -12.40 -12.67 -10.30
N GLY A 505 -12.57 -11.61 -9.49
CA GLY A 505 -13.62 -11.57 -8.46
C GLY A 505 -15.01 -11.57 -9.10
N TRP A 506 -16.05 -11.80 -8.30
CA TRP A 506 -17.44 -11.69 -8.77
C TRP A 506 -18.14 -10.44 -8.26
N GLY A 507 -17.62 -9.78 -7.22
CA GLY A 507 -18.33 -8.70 -6.54
C GLY A 507 -18.07 -7.31 -7.13
N PHE A 508 -16.81 -6.96 -7.30
CA PHE A 508 -16.36 -5.67 -7.81
C PHE A 508 -14.96 -5.83 -8.40
N GLN A 509 -14.59 -4.90 -9.26
CA GLN A 509 -13.25 -4.76 -9.80
C GLN A 509 -12.49 -3.65 -9.06
N LEU A 510 -11.18 -3.62 -9.25
CA LEU A 510 -10.36 -2.48 -8.85
C LEU A 510 -9.99 -1.66 -10.08
N GLU A 511 -9.81 -0.37 -9.87
CA GLU A 511 -9.32 0.55 -10.90
C GLU A 511 -8.34 1.53 -10.28
N THR A 512 -7.17 1.69 -10.90
CA THR A 512 -6.16 2.66 -10.49
C THR A 512 -6.65 4.06 -10.78
N VAL A 513 -6.89 4.85 -9.73
CA VAL A 513 -7.33 6.25 -9.85
C VAL A 513 -6.15 7.17 -10.13
N GLY A 514 -5.05 6.97 -9.40
CA GLY A 514 -3.88 7.85 -9.44
C GLY A 514 -2.85 7.45 -8.39
N ALA A 515 -1.73 8.17 -8.36
CA ALA A 515 -0.78 8.11 -7.25
C ALA A 515 -0.98 9.30 -6.33
N THR A 516 -0.99 9.09 -5.02
CA THR A 516 -0.91 10.20 -4.08
C THR A 516 0.53 10.68 -3.98
N ILE A 517 0.71 12.00 -3.92
CA ILE A 517 2.02 12.64 -3.72
C ILE A 517 1.81 13.90 -2.89
N ALA A 518 2.88 14.38 -2.27
CA ALA A 518 2.82 15.56 -1.42
C ALA A 518 2.28 16.80 -2.15
N ARG A 519 1.29 17.44 -1.56
CA ARG A 519 0.62 18.59 -2.18
C ARG A 519 1.57 19.76 -2.46
N GLN A 520 2.63 19.93 -1.67
CA GLN A 520 3.61 21.02 -1.80
C GLN A 520 4.51 20.91 -3.03
N VAL A 521 4.54 19.76 -3.69
CA VAL A 521 5.33 19.56 -4.91
C VAL A 521 4.50 19.75 -6.17
N ILE A 522 3.19 20.01 -6.05
CA ILE A 522 2.28 20.15 -7.18
C ILE A 522 1.94 21.62 -7.41
N GLY A 523 2.16 22.15 -8.61
CA GLY A 523 1.69 23.49 -8.98
C GLY A 523 2.13 23.95 -10.36
N ASP A 524 1.84 25.21 -10.69
CA ASP A 524 2.25 25.82 -11.96
C ASP A 524 3.77 26.06 -11.96
N LEU A 525 4.50 25.17 -12.64
CA LEU A 525 5.96 25.25 -12.72
C LEU A 525 6.46 26.45 -13.55
N SER A 526 5.60 27.13 -14.31
CA SER A 526 5.97 28.38 -14.99
C SER A 526 6.10 29.56 -13.99
N GLN A 527 5.44 29.45 -12.84
CA GLN A 527 5.51 30.40 -11.72
C GLN A 527 6.36 29.87 -10.57
N ARG A 528 7.11 28.79 -10.82
CA ARG A 528 7.94 28.12 -9.82
C ARG A 528 8.83 29.12 -9.11
N VAL A 529 8.69 29.19 -7.79
CA VAL A 529 9.60 29.92 -6.92
C VAL A 529 10.81 29.01 -6.69
N PRO A 530 12.01 29.34 -7.21
CA PRO A 530 13.18 28.51 -6.99
C PRO A 530 13.43 28.36 -5.50
N ILE A 531 13.87 27.16 -5.08
CA ILE A 531 14.34 26.97 -3.70
C ILE A 531 15.48 27.97 -3.49
N ALA A 532 15.24 28.96 -2.62
CA ALA A 532 16.19 30.03 -2.37
C ALA A 532 17.41 29.46 -1.65
N TRP A 533 18.45 29.16 -2.41
CA TRP A 533 19.73 28.68 -1.90
C TRP A 533 20.50 29.79 -1.20
N ARG A 534 20.16 30.06 0.06
CA ARG A 534 20.96 30.92 0.94
C ARG A 534 22.16 30.17 1.50
N ASP A 535 23.15 30.91 1.98
CA ASP A 535 24.24 30.30 2.75
C ASP A 535 23.69 29.82 4.09
N ILE A 536 23.74 28.51 4.31
CA ILE A 536 23.18 27.89 5.50
C ILE A 536 24.28 27.70 6.55
N LYS A 537 24.08 28.30 7.73
CA LYS A 537 25.06 28.35 8.81
C LYS A 537 24.38 28.26 10.17
N VAL A 538 25.16 27.91 11.20
CA VAL A 538 24.68 27.97 12.58
C VAL A 538 24.47 29.44 12.94
N GLU A 539 23.25 29.80 13.30
CA GLU A 539 22.88 31.12 13.80
C GLU A 539 21.79 31.02 14.87
N SER A 540 21.39 32.16 15.45
CA SER A 540 20.34 32.24 16.46
C SER A 540 19.26 33.25 16.03
N PRO A 541 17.99 32.84 15.83
CA PRO A 541 17.49 31.47 15.89
C PRO A 541 18.06 30.58 14.77
N MET A 542 18.17 29.26 15.00
CA MET A 542 18.70 28.32 14.00
C MET A 542 17.95 28.45 12.66
N MET A 543 18.69 28.39 11.55
CA MET A 543 18.10 28.40 10.22
C MET A 543 17.19 27.18 10.03
N ARG A 544 16.05 27.40 9.37
CA ARG A 544 15.06 26.36 9.06
C ARG A 544 14.47 26.56 7.67
N GLY A 545 14.08 25.47 7.02
CA GLY A 545 13.38 25.51 5.73
C GLY A 545 13.65 24.30 4.83
N ASP A 546 12.99 24.27 3.68
CA ASP A 546 13.17 23.23 2.65
C ASP A 546 14.59 23.22 2.07
N ASP A 547 15.25 24.39 2.02
CA ASP A 547 16.67 24.54 1.66
C ASP A 547 17.58 23.75 2.61
N VAL A 548 17.33 23.84 3.92
CA VAL A 548 18.03 23.08 4.95
C VAL A 548 17.77 21.58 4.78
N LYS A 549 16.50 21.17 4.61
CA LYS A 549 16.12 19.76 4.48
C LYS A 549 16.73 19.13 3.21
N LEU A 550 16.77 19.85 2.08
CA LEU A 550 17.45 19.39 0.86
C LEU A 550 18.92 19.09 1.14
N PHE A 551 19.64 20.00 1.81
CA PHE A 551 21.06 19.78 2.05
C PHE A 551 21.31 18.66 3.01
N GLN A 552 20.52 18.60 4.08
CA GLN A 552 20.63 17.49 5.00
C GLN A 552 20.43 16.18 4.25
N GLY A 553 19.50 16.14 3.28
CA GLY A 553 19.32 14.97 2.45
C GLY A 553 20.38 14.66 1.42
N ALA A 554 20.95 15.67 0.77
CA ALA A 554 22.07 15.46 -0.13
C ALA A 554 23.33 14.99 0.64
N MET A 555 23.56 15.50 1.85
CA MET A 555 24.64 15.06 2.74
C MET A 555 24.47 13.60 3.18
N ILE A 556 23.24 13.26 3.60
CA ILE A 556 22.81 11.90 3.92
C ILE A 556 23.15 10.97 2.74
N ARG A 557 22.68 11.28 1.53
CA ARG A 557 23.01 10.51 0.31
C ARG A 557 24.51 10.41 0.02
N ALA A 558 25.30 11.42 0.39
CA ALA A 558 26.75 11.40 0.26
C ALA A 558 27.46 10.54 1.33
N GLY A 559 26.72 9.81 2.17
CA GLY A 559 27.24 8.94 3.22
C GLY A 559 27.54 9.66 4.54
N ILE A 560 27.03 10.88 4.73
CA ILE A 560 27.19 11.63 5.98
C ILE A 560 26.03 11.30 6.92
N MET A 561 26.33 10.92 8.17
CA MET A 561 25.30 10.63 9.17
C MET A 561 24.74 11.93 9.77
N LEU A 562 23.48 12.23 9.47
CA LEU A 562 22.70 13.28 10.15
C LEU A 562 21.20 13.04 9.98
N LYS A 563 20.37 13.80 10.71
CA LYS A 563 18.92 13.81 10.54
C LYS A 563 18.50 14.96 9.62
N ALA A 564 17.59 14.70 8.68
CA ALA A 564 16.97 15.72 7.83
C ALA A 564 15.75 16.38 8.49
N ASP A 565 15.96 17.04 9.64
CA ASP A 565 14.91 17.68 10.43
C ASP A 565 14.53 19.09 9.96
N GLY A 566 15.18 19.60 8.90
CA GLY A 566 15.00 20.95 8.38
C GLY A 566 15.51 22.04 9.33
N ILE A 567 16.33 21.70 10.35
CA ILE A 567 16.92 22.63 11.32
C ILE A 567 18.44 22.59 11.23
N PHE A 568 19.07 23.70 10.86
CA PHE A 568 20.52 23.77 10.76
C PHE A 568 21.17 24.12 12.12
N GLY A 569 21.47 23.08 12.88
CA GLY A 569 22.16 23.18 14.18
C GLY A 569 23.66 22.83 14.13
N PRO A 570 24.33 22.79 15.30
CA PRO A 570 25.73 22.39 15.41
C PRO A 570 26.05 21.03 14.78
N ALA A 571 25.11 20.06 14.87
CA ALA A 571 25.27 18.74 14.26
C ALA A 571 25.33 18.83 12.72
N SER A 572 24.42 19.60 12.09
CA SER A 572 24.44 19.83 10.64
C SER A 572 25.72 20.53 10.20
N SER A 573 26.18 21.53 10.94
CA SER A 573 27.44 22.21 10.62
C SER A 573 28.64 21.28 10.73
N LYS A 574 28.68 20.39 11.73
CA LYS A 574 29.75 19.39 11.84
C LYS A 574 29.73 18.40 10.68
N ALA A 575 28.55 17.95 10.26
CA ALA A 575 28.37 17.13 9.06
C ALA A 575 28.87 17.84 7.79
N VAL A 576 28.56 19.13 7.63
CA VAL A 576 29.06 19.94 6.51
C VAL A 576 30.58 20.02 6.49
N GLN A 577 31.23 20.20 7.64
CA GLN A 577 32.68 20.21 7.73
C GLN A 577 33.29 18.88 7.24
N ILE A 578 32.73 17.75 7.67
CA ILE A 578 33.19 16.42 7.23
C ILE A 578 33.05 16.27 5.72
N TYR A 579 31.92 16.69 5.15
CA TYR A 579 31.72 16.62 3.71
C TYR A 579 32.68 17.54 2.93
N GLN A 580 32.88 18.76 3.40
CA GLN A 580 33.82 19.72 2.80
C GLN A 580 35.24 19.16 2.82
N GLU A 581 35.66 18.52 3.92
CA GLU A 581 36.94 17.80 4.01
C GLU A 581 37.02 16.69 2.95
N GLN A 582 35.99 15.85 2.83
CA GLN A 582 35.94 14.74 1.86
C GLN A 582 36.01 15.22 0.40
N LYS A 583 35.39 16.37 0.10
CA LYS A 583 35.36 16.97 -1.25
C LYS A 583 36.48 17.97 -1.51
N GLN A 584 37.44 18.11 -0.58
CA GLN A 584 38.57 19.04 -0.69
C GLN A 584 38.12 20.50 -0.89
N LEU A 585 37.03 20.88 -0.24
CA LEU A 585 36.50 22.24 -0.19
C LEU A 585 37.02 22.98 1.05
N SER A 586 36.76 24.29 1.12
CA SER A 586 37.04 25.06 2.34
C SER A 586 36.15 24.58 3.49
N VAL A 587 36.76 24.14 4.59
CA VAL A 587 36.07 23.56 5.76
C VAL A 587 35.50 24.67 6.64
N THR A 588 34.39 25.26 6.20
CA THR A 588 33.73 26.39 6.87
C THR A 588 32.60 25.94 7.79
N GLY A 589 32.04 24.74 7.56
CA GLY A 589 30.79 24.30 8.20
C GLY A 589 29.56 25.10 7.77
N VAL A 590 29.70 25.88 6.70
CA VAL A 590 28.66 26.68 6.05
C VAL A 590 28.36 26.08 4.70
N ILE A 591 27.09 25.98 4.34
CA ILE A 591 26.68 25.52 3.01
C ILE A 591 26.69 26.71 2.05
N ASP A 592 27.87 27.01 1.53
CA ASP A 592 28.11 28.06 0.53
C ASP A 592 27.97 27.53 -0.91
N ALA A 593 28.02 28.41 -1.90
CA ALA A 593 27.82 28.06 -3.31
C ALA A 593 28.71 26.90 -3.81
N ALA A 594 29.95 26.81 -3.33
CA ALA A 594 30.87 25.73 -3.70
C ALA A 594 30.45 24.39 -3.09
N THR A 595 30.06 24.40 -1.82
CA THR A 595 29.48 23.25 -1.13
C THR A 595 28.22 22.79 -1.85
N ARG A 596 27.32 23.72 -2.21
CA ARG A 596 26.09 23.43 -2.98
C ARG A 596 26.39 22.76 -4.31
N ALA A 597 27.31 23.33 -5.08
CA ALA A 597 27.68 22.79 -6.39
C ALA A 597 28.24 21.36 -6.28
N ALA A 598 29.07 21.08 -5.27
CA ALA A 598 29.63 19.75 -5.04
C ALA A 598 28.56 18.72 -4.61
N LEU A 599 27.55 19.15 -3.84
CA LEU A 599 26.44 18.30 -3.37
C LEU A 599 25.40 18.00 -4.45
N LEU A 600 25.15 18.94 -5.36
CA LEU A 600 24.09 18.86 -6.37
C LEU A 600 24.57 18.39 -7.74
N SER A 601 25.87 18.25 -7.95
CA SER A 601 26.40 17.65 -9.18
C SER A 601 26.18 16.13 -9.14
N PRO A 602 25.59 15.53 -10.20
CA PRO A 602 25.55 14.08 -10.33
C PRO A 602 26.98 13.53 -10.31
N ALA A 603 27.21 12.44 -9.57
CA ALA A 603 28.50 11.75 -9.54
C ALA A 603 28.78 11.03 -10.87
#